data_AF-A0A849VRD5-F1
#
_entry.id   AF-A0A849VRD5-F1
#
_cell.length_a   1.000
_cell.length_b   1.000
_cell.length_c   1.000
_cell.angle_alpha   90.00
_cell.angle_beta   90.00
_cell.angle_gamma   90.00
#
_symmetry.space_group_name_H-M   'P 1'
#
loop_
_entity.id
_entity.type
_entity.pdbx_description
1 polymer ?
#
loop_
_entity_poly.entity_id
_entity_poly.type
_entity_poly.pdbx_seq_one_letter_code
_entity_poly.pdbx_strand_id
1 'polypeptide(L)'
;MRKLLIIGATALVAITSAPQAFAQSIVIGPDGVRLAEPQREPAYRSREISERDAVRIARSEGVRDVDDVRRRGSRFVVEGIDRRGDDIRVDIDRRTGDVVAVR
;
A
#
# COMPACT_ATOMS: atom_id res chain seq x y z
N MET A 1 6.55 -25.15 -62.28
CA MET A 1 6.56 -24.41 -60.99
C MET A 1 5.22 -24.61 -60.29
N ARG A 2 5.24 -24.81 -58.96
CA ARG A 2 4.08 -24.92 -58.04
C ARG A 2 3.31 -26.26 -58.01
N LYS A 3 3.96 -27.30 -57.50
CA LYS A 3 3.34 -28.36 -56.67
C LYS A 3 4.43 -28.84 -55.72
N LEU A 4 4.45 -28.36 -54.47
CA LEU A 4 5.25 -28.86 -53.32
C LEU A 4 5.31 -27.77 -52.23
N LEU A 5 4.18 -27.34 -51.68
CA LEU A 5 4.16 -26.44 -50.51
C LEU A 5 2.92 -26.67 -49.63
N ILE A 6 2.48 -27.92 -49.48
CA ILE A 6 1.36 -28.26 -48.58
C ILE A 6 1.66 -29.56 -47.83
N ILE A 7 2.89 -29.73 -47.31
CA ILE A 7 3.21 -30.81 -46.36
C ILE A 7 4.29 -30.27 -45.43
N GLY A 8 3.91 -29.40 -44.50
CA GLY A 8 4.88 -28.83 -43.55
C GLY A 8 4.27 -27.95 -42.47
N ALA A 9 2.94 -27.89 -42.37
CA ALA A 9 2.23 -26.99 -41.46
C ALA A 9 1.28 -27.73 -40.50
N THR A 10 1.41 -29.06 -40.34
CA THR A 10 0.47 -29.86 -39.54
C THR A 10 1.03 -30.38 -38.22
N ALA A 11 2.29 -30.10 -37.89
CA ALA A 11 2.93 -30.66 -36.69
C ALA A 11 3.16 -29.65 -35.54
N LEU A 12 2.80 -28.36 -35.70
CA LEU A 12 3.30 -27.29 -34.82
C LEU A 12 2.24 -26.54 -34.01
N VAL A 13 1.07 -27.14 -33.77
CA VAL A 13 -0.03 -26.49 -33.01
C VAL A 13 -0.42 -27.24 -31.73
N ALA A 14 0.15 -28.41 -31.44
CA ALA A 14 -0.33 -29.27 -30.36
C ALA A 14 0.36 -29.08 -28.98
N ILE A 15 0.97 -27.93 -28.67
CA ILE A 15 1.70 -27.75 -27.38
C ILE A 15 1.10 -26.67 -26.48
N THR A 16 0.12 -25.86 -26.92
CA THR A 16 -0.23 -24.64 -26.15
C THR A 16 -1.41 -24.79 -25.19
N SER A 17 -2.02 -25.97 -25.03
CA SER A 17 -3.13 -26.18 -24.10
C SER A 17 -2.75 -27.07 -22.92
N ALA A 18 -1.71 -26.70 -22.18
CA ALA A 18 -1.57 -27.21 -20.82
C ALA A 18 -2.60 -26.47 -19.95
N PRO A 19 -3.58 -27.16 -19.33
CA PRO A 19 -4.44 -26.50 -18.35
C PRO A 19 -3.55 -25.99 -17.22
N GLN A 20 -3.65 -24.71 -16.94
CA GLN A 20 -2.99 -24.07 -15.82
C GLN A 20 -3.57 -24.71 -14.56
N ALA A 21 -2.81 -25.58 -13.89
CA ALA A 21 -3.26 -26.23 -12.67
C ALA A 21 -3.32 -25.18 -11.55
N PHE A 22 -4.47 -24.56 -11.35
CA PHE A 22 -4.74 -23.73 -10.18
C PHE A 22 -4.85 -24.68 -8.97
N ALA A 23 -3.81 -24.74 -8.15
CA ALA A 23 -3.83 -25.49 -6.90
C ALA A 23 -4.73 -24.77 -5.88
N GLN A 24 -6.04 -25.03 -5.96
CA GLN A 24 -6.99 -24.59 -4.95
C GLN A 24 -6.92 -25.57 -3.78
N SER A 25 -6.37 -25.13 -2.64
CA SER A 25 -6.22 -26.00 -1.48
C SER A 25 -7.55 -26.20 -0.76
N ILE A 26 -7.73 -27.37 -0.15
CA ILE A 26 -8.93 -27.75 0.61
C ILE A 26 -8.54 -27.79 2.08
N VAL A 27 -9.34 -27.15 2.94
CA VAL A 27 -9.21 -27.21 4.40
C VAL A 27 -10.23 -28.20 4.94
N ILE A 28 -9.76 -29.15 5.75
CA ILE A 28 -10.59 -30.15 6.44
C ILE A 28 -10.55 -29.84 7.93
N GLY A 29 -11.71 -29.54 8.53
CA GLY A 29 -11.84 -29.24 9.94
C GLY A 29 -13.13 -29.78 10.56
N PRO A 30 -13.39 -29.51 11.85
CA PRO A 30 -14.59 -29.96 12.57
C PRO A 30 -15.92 -29.54 11.90
N ASP A 31 -15.89 -28.41 11.18
CA ASP A 31 -17.04 -27.87 10.43
C ASP A 31 -17.16 -28.43 9.00
N GLY A 32 -16.37 -29.45 8.66
CA GLY A 32 -16.36 -30.14 7.37
C GLY A 32 -15.32 -29.61 6.39
N VAL A 33 -15.58 -29.80 5.10
CA VAL A 33 -14.65 -29.49 4.00
C VAL A 33 -14.94 -28.09 3.46
N ARG A 34 -13.90 -27.25 3.33
CA ARG A 34 -13.99 -25.89 2.76
C ARG A 34 -12.89 -25.66 1.74
N LEU A 35 -13.18 -24.86 0.71
CA LEU A 35 -12.15 -24.36 -0.20
C LEU A 35 -11.34 -23.29 0.53
N ALA A 36 -10.02 -23.39 0.51
CA ALA A 36 -9.16 -22.33 1.00
C ALA A 36 -9.32 -21.13 0.06
N GLU A 37 -9.86 -20.04 0.58
CA GLU A 37 -9.82 -18.77 -0.12
C GLU A 37 -8.34 -18.35 -0.21
N PRO A 38 -7.85 -17.91 -1.38
CA PRO A 38 -6.53 -17.33 -1.45
C PRO A 38 -6.53 -16.15 -0.48
N GLN A 39 -5.68 -16.25 0.55
CA GLN A 39 -5.51 -15.20 1.53
C GLN A 39 -5.09 -13.96 0.76
N ARG A 40 -6.05 -13.06 0.50
CA ARG A 40 -5.77 -11.74 -0.03
C ARG A 40 -5.01 -11.05 1.08
N GLU A 41 -3.69 -11.14 1.05
CA GLU A 41 -2.85 -10.28 1.88
C GLU A 41 -3.40 -8.87 1.69
N PRO A 42 -3.80 -8.18 2.78
CA PRO A 42 -4.27 -6.81 2.65
C PRO A 42 -3.13 -6.06 1.99
N ALA A 43 -3.35 -5.64 0.73
CA ALA A 43 -2.35 -4.92 -0.03
C ALA A 43 -1.78 -3.86 0.90
N TYR A 44 -0.48 -3.92 1.17
CA TYR A 44 0.26 -2.90 1.87
C TYR A 44 0.16 -1.62 1.04
N ARG A 45 -1.02 -0.98 1.05
CA ARG A 45 -1.13 0.45 0.80
C ARG A 45 -0.15 1.00 1.82
N SER A 46 0.99 1.51 1.36
CA SER A 46 1.87 2.34 2.19
C SER A 46 0.95 3.37 2.80
N ARG A 47 0.51 3.10 4.03
CA ARG A 47 -0.57 3.86 4.66
C ARG A 47 0.14 5.10 5.15
N GLU A 48 0.14 6.09 4.28
CA GLU A 48 0.50 7.44 4.62
C GLU A 48 -0.14 7.78 5.96
N ILE A 49 0.61 8.49 6.79
CA ILE A 49 0.15 8.84 8.13
C ILE A 49 -1.15 9.63 8.02
N SER A 50 -2.03 9.48 9.01
CA SER A 50 -3.24 10.30 9.08
C SER A 50 -2.93 11.69 9.64
N GLU A 51 -3.86 12.64 9.49
CA GLU A 51 -3.76 13.94 10.20
C GLU A 51 -3.66 13.76 11.71
N ARG A 52 -4.35 12.76 12.26
CA ARG A 52 -4.27 12.40 13.68
C ARG A 52 -2.86 11.94 14.08
N ASP A 53 -2.22 11.16 13.21
CA ASP A 53 -0.83 10.75 13.42
C ASP A 53 0.11 11.95 13.35
N ALA A 54 -0.09 12.85 12.38
CA ALA A 54 0.67 14.09 12.26
C ALA A 54 0.53 14.97 13.52
N VAL A 55 -0.68 15.11 14.07
CA VAL A 55 -0.92 15.82 15.34
C VAL A 55 -0.19 15.15 16.50
N ARG A 56 -0.24 13.82 16.59
CA ARG A 56 0.44 13.07 17.66
C ARG A 56 1.97 13.25 17.59
N ILE A 57 2.53 13.21 16.38
CA ILE A 57 3.95 13.46 16.14
C ILE A 57 4.29 14.91 16.51
N ALA A 58 3.54 15.89 16.03
CA ALA A 58 3.76 17.31 16.35
C ALA A 58 3.71 17.59 17.86
N ARG A 59 2.79 16.95 18.59
CA ARG A 59 2.74 17.02 20.07
C ARG A 59 3.96 16.43 20.74
N SER A 60 4.58 15.42 20.14
CA SER A 60 5.84 14.83 20.62
C SER A 60 7.01 15.78 20.42
N GLU A 61 6.94 16.65 19.40
CA GLU A 61 7.97 17.67 19.09
C GLU A 61 7.78 18.99 19.85
N GLY A 62 6.72 19.14 20.65
CA GLY A 62 6.55 20.31 21.54
C GLY A 62 5.28 21.12 21.32
N VAL A 63 4.46 20.79 20.31
CA VAL A 63 3.16 21.45 20.11
C VAL A 63 2.23 21.12 21.28
N ARG A 64 1.76 22.16 21.98
CA ARG A 64 0.83 22.03 23.11
C ARG A 64 -0.60 22.22 22.66
N ASP A 65 -0.87 23.31 21.96
CA ASP A 65 -2.18 23.64 21.42
C ASP A 65 -2.05 23.69 19.90
N VAL A 66 -2.95 23.00 19.20
CA VAL A 66 -2.89 22.87 17.74
C VAL A 66 -3.90 23.85 17.16
N ASP A 67 -3.43 24.73 16.29
CA ASP A 67 -4.25 25.75 15.65
C ASP A 67 -4.73 25.30 14.27
N ASP A 68 -3.82 24.74 13.46
CA ASP A 68 -4.14 24.29 12.11
C ASP A 68 -3.31 23.07 11.70
N VAL A 69 -3.92 22.21 10.87
CA VAL A 69 -3.28 21.03 10.29
C VAL A 69 -3.55 21.03 8.80
N ARG A 70 -2.50 21.18 8.00
CA ARG A 70 -2.62 21.28 6.55
C ARG A 70 -1.83 20.20 5.86
N ARG A 71 -2.43 19.60 4.82
CA ARG A 71 -1.70 18.74 3.90
C ARG A 71 -1.08 19.56 2.77
N ARG A 72 0.26 19.52 2.67
CA ARG A 72 1.02 20.21 1.62
C ARG A 72 1.88 19.20 0.86
N GLY A 73 1.33 18.65 -0.22
CA GLY A 73 2.00 17.67 -1.07
C GLY A 73 2.36 16.39 -0.31
N SER A 74 3.66 16.12 -0.16
CA SER A 74 4.20 14.97 0.58
C SER A 74 4.31 15.21 2.08
N ARG A 75 3.83 16.34 2.61
CA ARG A 75 3.95 16.68 4.03
C ARG A 75 2.62 17.03 4.68
N PHE A 76 2.54 16.81 5.98
CA PHE A 76 1.65 17.55 6.86
C PHE A 76 2.40 18.73 7.46
N VAL A 77 1.72 19.85 7.59
CA VAL A 77 2.19 21.06 8.25
C VAL A 77 1.26 21.27 9.43
N VAL A 78 1.79 21.16 10.65
CA VAL A 78 1.04 21.40 11.88
C VAL A 78 1.52 22.71 12.47
N GLU A 79 0.61 23.64 12.69
CA GLU A 79 0.86 24.93 13.32
C GLU A 79 0.14 24.98 14.67
N GLY A 80 0.75 25.63 15.66
CA GLY A 80 0.22 25.71 17.00
C GLY A 80 1.09 26.52 17.93
N ILE A 81 0.80 26.39 19.22
CA ILE A 81 1.51 27.06 20.31
C ILE A 81 2.25 26.02 21.16
N ASP A 82 3.47 26.35 21.56
CA ASP A 82 4.30 25.49 22.41
C ASP A 82 3.95 25.64 23.92
N ARG A 83 4.80 25.12 24.81
CA ARG A 83 4.55 25.23 26.26
C ARG A 83 4.83 26.62 26.84
N ARG A 84 5.63 27.42 26.16
CA ARG A 84 6.04 28.77 26.56
C ARG A 84 5.07 29.84 26.04
N GLY A 85 4.19 29.45 25.12
CA GLY A 85 3.27 30.37 24.46
C GLY A 85 3.82 30.91 23.14
N ASP A 86 4.93 30.34 22.65
CA ASP A 86 5.55 30.71 21.39
C ASP A 86 4.90 29.93 20.23
N ASP A 87 4.81 30.57 19.08
CA ASP A 87 4.37 29.91 17.85
C ASP A 87 5.34 28.79 17.49
N ILE A 88 4.79 27.64 17.09
CA ILE A 88 5.56 26.48 16.65
C ILE A 88 4.92 25.86 15.41
N ARG A 89 5.77 25.43 14.49
CA ARG A 89 5.38 24.73 13.28
C ARG A 89 6.19 23.47 13.07
N VAL A 90 5.51 22.37 12.82
CA VAL A 90 6.12 21.06 12.56
C VAL A 90 5.73 20.57 11.16
N ASP A 91 6.72 20.39 10.30
CA ASP A 91 6.56 19.82 8.97
C ASP A 91 6.91 18.33 9.01
N ILE A 92 5.97 17.45 8.66
CA ILE A 92 6.08 15.98 8.83
C ILE A 92 5.93 15.29 7.48
N ASP A 93 6.81 14.37 7.14
CA ASP A 93 6.71 13.55 5.93
C ASP A 93 5.50 12.60 6.04
N ARG A 94 4.61 12.70 5.05
CA ARG A 94 3.32 12.05 5.05
C ARG A 94 3.40 10.54 4.83
N ARG A 95 4.48 10.06 4.22
CA ARG A 95 4.65 8.64 3.90
C ARG A 95 5.27 7.88 5.07
N THR A 96 6.16 8.52 5.80
CA THR A 96 7.00 7.90 6.84
C THR A 96 6.60 8.30 8.26
N GLY A 97 6.11 9.52 8.46
CA GLY A 97 5.96 10.11 9.79
C GLY A 97 7.18 10.87 10.28
N ASP A 98 8.24 10.96 9.48
CA ASP A 98 9.48 11.62 9.88
C ASP A 98 9.29 13.14 9.98
N VAL A 99 9.85 13.74 11.03
CA VAL A 99 9.84 15.20 11.21
C VAL A 99 10.91 15.80 10.30
N VAL A 100 10.49 16.63 9.36
CA VAL A 100 11.36 17.27 8.37
C VAL A 100 11.89 18.61 8.87
N ALA A 101 11.07 19.35 9.61
CA ALA A 101 11.46 20.62 10.22
C ALA A 101 10.58 20.96 11.42
N VAL A 102 11.18 21.65 12.39
CA VAL A 102 10.51 22.31 13.52
C VAL A 102 10.97 23.77 13.53
N ARG A 103 10.04 24.70 13.66
CA ARG A 103 10.30 26.15 13.64
C ARG A 103 9.42 26.87 14.62
#